data_AF-A0A2V8DLT9-F1
#
_entry.id   AF-A0A2V8DLT9-F1
#
_cell.length_a   1.000
_cell.length_b   1.000
_cell.length_c   1.000
_cell.angle_alpha   90.00
_cell.angle_beta   90.00
_cell.angle_gamma   90.00
#
_symmetry.space_group_name_H-M   'P 1'
#
loop_
_entity.id
_entity.type
_entity.pdbx_description
1 polymer ?
#
loop_
_entity_poly.entity_id
_entity_poly.type
_entity_poly.pdbx_seq_one_letter_code
_entity_poly.pdbx_strand_id
1 'polypeptide(L)'
;MSSSHDHAAHHHGSVVHGPPADASTAHRQAFDAARPDRGRTVVAVDFEAREFDWTIAPGATVKGWGFNGQVPGPTIEARVGDVLEVRFTNRLAEPTTLHWHGLRIPAPMDGTDMVQSPAAPKNDDPPILSGGPRCEYSL
;
A
#
# COMPACT_ATOMS: atom_id res chain seq x y z
N MET A 1 16.69 54.11 22.46
CA MET A 1 17.07 52.69 22.34
C MET A 1 15.82 51.85 22.48
N SER A 2 15.35 51.25 21.38
CA SER A 2 14.74 49.92 21.31
C SER A 2 14.27 49.77 19.86
N SER A 3 15.05 49.06 19.06
CA SER A 3 14.62 48.61 17.73
C SER A 3 13.90 47.29 17.95
N SER A 4 12.62 47.21 17.62
CA SER A 4 11.88 45.95 17.59
C SER A 4 12.40 45.11 16.42
N HIS A 5 12.99 43.95 16.74
CA HIS A 5 13.24 42.90 15.76
C HIS A 5 11.92 42.16 15.52
N ASP A 6 11.35 42.28 14.32
CA ASP A 6 10.29 41.40 13.84
C ASP A 6 10.91 40.07 13.41
N HIS A 7 10.53 38.98 14.07
CA HIS A 7 10.79 37.63 13.59
C HIS A 7 9.69 37.25 12.62
N ALA A 8 9.90 37.52 11.32
CA ALA A 8 9.05 36.99 10.27
C ALA A 8 9.02 35.45 10.40
N ALA A 9 7.83 34.91 10.63
CA ALA A 9 7.60 33.48 10.64
C ALA A 9 7.91 32.91 9.24
N HIS A 10 9.01 32.17 9.12
CA HIS A 10 9.29 31.37 7.93
C HIS A 10 8.31 30.19 7.91
N HIS A 11 7.20 30.36 7.20
CA HIS A 11 6.32 29.25 6.85
C HIS A 11 7.02 28.38 5.80
N HIS A 12 7.66 27.30 6.24
CA HIS A 12 7.93 26.17 5.36
C HIS A 12 6.61 25.45 5.12
N GLY A 13 5.94 25.77 4.01
CA GLY A 13 4.79 24.98 3.57
C GLY A 13 5.23 23.52 3.42
N SER A 14 4.41 22.59 3.94
CA SER A 14 4.65 21.16 3.74
C SER A 14 4.70 20.89 2.24
N VAL A 15 5.87 20.51 1.72
CA VAL A 15 5.96 19.95 0.38
C VAL A 15 5.40 18.53 0.50
N VAL A 16 4.16 18.35 0.07
CA VAL A 16 3.58 17.02 -0.09
C VAL A 16 4.22 16.43 -1.33
N HIS A 17 5.20 15.56 -1.14
CA HIS A 17 5.77 14.79 -2.24
C HIS A 17 4.75 13.70 -2.62
N GLY A 18 3.94 13.99 -3.63
CA GLY A 18 3.05 12.99 -4.24
C GLY A 18 3.79 12.16 -5.28
N PRO A 19 3.23 11.00 -5.67
CA PRO A 19 3.79 10.19 -6.73
C PRO A 19 3.74 10.95 -8.06
N PRO A 20 4.62 10.60 -9.02
CA PRO A 20 4.58 11.25 -10.33
C PRO A 20 3.26 10.95 -11.05
N ALA A 21 2.86 11.85 -11.96
CA ALA A 21 1.56 11.77 -12.64
C ALA A 21 1.36 10.46 -13.44
N ASP A 22 2.45 9.80 -13.83
CA ASP A 22 2.47 8.54 -14.57
C ASP A 22 2.65 7.30 -13.69
N ALA A 23 2.63 7.43 -12.35
CA ALA A 23 2.88 6.33 -11.41
C ALA A 23 2.03 5.08 -11.69
N SER A 24 0.73 5.25 -11.98
CA SER A 24 -0.16 4.12 -12.32
C SER A 24 0.21 3.42 -13.62
N THR A 25 0.74 4.16 -14.60
CA THR A 25 1.20 3.59 -15.87
C THR A 25 2.53 2.86 -15.66
N ALA A 26 3.46 3.46 -14.93
CA ALA A 26 4.73 2.83 -14.57
C ALA A 26 4.53 1.56 -13.75
N HIS A 27 3.58 1.57 -12.81
CA HIS A 27 3.18 0.38 -12.05
C HIS A 27 2.69 -0.75 -12.96
N ARG A 28 1.76 -0.45 -13.88
CA ARG A 28 1.23 -1.46 -14.82
C ARG A 28 2.31 -2.04 -15.72
N GLN A 29 3.21 -1.20 -16.22
CA GLN A 29 4.34 -1.66 -17.03
C GLN A 29 5.27 -2.59 -16.23
N ALA A 30 5.55 -2.25 -14.98
CA ALA A 30 6.35 -3.10 -14.09
C ALA A 30 5.65 -4.43 -13.80
N PHE A 31 4.34 -4.40 -13.55
CA PHE A 31 3.49 -5.59 -13.38
C PHE A 31 3.52 -6.51 -14.61
N ASP A 32 3.29 -5.98 -15.81
CA ASP A 32 3.26 -6.76 -17.06
C ASP A 32 4.63 -7.37 -17.42
N ALA A 33 5.70 -6.68 -17.00
CA ALA A 33 7.08 -7.10 -17.19
C ALA A 33 7.56 -8.14 -16.16
N ALA A 34 6.88 -8.27 -15.02
CA ALA A 34 7.23 -9.24 -13.98
C ALA A 34 7.07 -10.67 -14.52
N ARG A 35 8.16 -11.44 -14.47
CA ARG A 35 8.19 -12.85 -14.91
C ARG A 35 8.99 -13.65 -13.90
N PRO A 36 8.49 -14.83 -13.47
CA PRO A 36 9.27 -15.70 -12.60
C PRO A 36 10.52 -16.17 -13.32
N ASP A 37 11.60 -16.36 -12.56
CA ASP A 37 12.81 -17.00 -13.07
C ASP A 37 12.50 -18.41 -13.59
N ARG A 38 13.38 -18.94 -14.44
CA ARG A 38 13.18 -20.28 -15.02
C ARG A 38 13.01 -21.34 -13.91
N GLY A 39 11.88 -22.05 -13.96
CA GLY A 39 11.55 -23.10 -12.98
C GLY A 39 10.98 -22.57 -11.65
N ARG A 40 10.65 -21.28 -11.58
CA ARG A 40 9.94 -20.63 -10.47
C ARG A 40 8.49 -20.39 -10.80
N THR A 41 7.74 -19.96 -9.78
CA THR A 41 6.28 -19.85 -9.84
C THR A 41 5.79 -18.45 -9.49
N VAL A 42 4.53 -18.18 -9.82
CA VAL A 42 3.81 -17.02 -9.28
C VAL A 42 3.16 -17.45 -7.97
N VAL A 43 3.50 -16.76 -6.88
CA VAL A 43 2.88 -16.89 -5.57
C VAL A 43 1.83 -15.79 -5.46
N ALA A 44 0.56 -16.14 -5.65
CA ALA A 44 -0.55 -15.18 -5.57
C ALA A 44 -1.12 -15.12 -4.14
N VAL A 45 -1.32 -13.90 -3.63
CA VAL A 45 -1.89 -13.64 -2.30
C VAL A 45 -2.92 -12.50 -2.34
N ASP A 46 -3.99 -12.65 -1.57
CA ASP A 46 -4.99 -11.60 -1.36
C ASP A 46 -4.75 -10.91 -0.01
N PHE A 47 -4.63 -9.59 -0.03
CA PHE A 47 -4.52 -8.74 1.15
C PHE A 47 -5.68 -7.77 1.21
N GLU A 48 -6.40 -7.78 2.33
CA GLU A 48 -7.47 -6.86 2.63
C GLU A 48 -7.12 -6.05 3.87
N ALA A 49 -6.87 -4.75 3.70
CA ALA A 49 -6.79 -3.83 4.84
C ALA A 49 -8.21 -3.53 5.32
N ARG A 50 -8.51 -3.85 6.58
CA ARG A 50 -9.85 -3.64 7.17
C ARG A 50 -9.80 -3.43 8.67
N GLU A 51 -10.86 -2.82 9.20
CA GLU A 51 -11.13 -2.80 10.63
C GLU A 51 -11.69 -4.14 11.12
N PHE A 52 -11.29 -4.54 12.32
CA PHE A 52 -11.78 -5.74 13.01
C PHE A 52 -11.75 -5.56 14.54
N ASP A 53 -12.50 -6.39 15.25
CA ASP A 53 -12.42 -6.47 16.71
C ASP A 53 -11.18 -7.28 17.11
N TRP A 54 -10.21 -6.62 17.75
CA TRP A 54 -8.96 -7.23 18.19
C TRP A 54 -8.94 -7.39 19.72
N THR A 55 -8.96 -8.63 20.20
CA THR A 55 -8.73 -8.94 21.61
C THR A 55 -7.24 -8.95 21.90
N ILE A 56 -6.77 -7.92 22.61
CA ILE A 56 -5.34 -7.73 22.93
C ILE A 56 -4.96 -8.34 24.28
N ALA A 57 -5.95 -8.56 25.16
CA ALA A 57 -5.80 -9.23 26.45
C ALA A 57 -7.16 -9.79 26.91
N PRO A 58 -7.20 -10.71 27.90
CA PRO A 58 -8.46 -11.22 28.44
C PRO A 58 -9.41 -10.08 28.86
N GLY A 59 -10.60 -10.04 28.26
CA GLY A 59 -11.61 -9.00 28.53
C GLY A 59 -11.34 -7.63 27.89
N ALA A 60 -10.26 -7.47 27.10
CA ALA A 60 -9.91 -6.22 26.44
C ALA A 60 -9.96 -6.36 24.91
N THR A 61 -11.03 -5.84 24.31
CA THR A 61 -11.22 -5.78 22.84
C THR A 61 -11.21 -4.34 22.37
N VAL A 62 -10.46 -4.06 21.30
CA VAL A 62 -10.39 -2.76 20.65
C VAL A 62 -10.76 -2.89 19.17
N LYS A 63 -11.19 -1.80 18.54
CA LYS A 63 -11.20 -1.72 17.07
C LYS A 63 -9.77 -1.55 16.59
N GLY A 64 -9.28 -2.55 15.88
CA GLY A 64 -7.96 -2.58 15.28
C GLY A 64 -8.05 -2.58 13.77
N TRP A 65 -7.03 -2.06 13.10
CA TRP A 65 -6.85 -2.24 11.67
C TRP A 65 -5.80 -3.31 11.44
N GLY A 66 -6.05 -4.16 10.46
CA GLY A 66 -5.15 -5.25 10.13
C GLY A 66 -5.37 -5.75 8.72
N PHE A 67 -4.50 -6.67 8.33
CA PHE A 67 -4.62 -7.37 7.07
C PHE A 67 -5.40 -8.67 7.28
N ASN A 68 -6.42 -8.89 6.45
CA ASN A 68 -7.30 -10.05 6.51
C ASN A 68 -7.97 -10.24 7.89
N GLY A 69 -8.22 -9.13 8.60
CA GLY A 69 -8.89 -9.12 9.91
C GLY A 69 -8.06 -9.72 11.04
N GLN A 70 -6.73 -9.67 10.95
CA GLN A 70 -5.83 -10.15 12.01
C GLN A 70 -4.58 -9.29 12.16
N VAL A 71 -3.98 -9.39 13.34
CA VAL A 71 -2.65 -8.86 13.67
C VAL A 71 -1.88 -9.95 14.44
N PRO A 72 -0.67 -10.35 14.00
CA PRO A 72 -0.02 -9.99 12.73
C PRO A 72 -0.85 -10.39 11.50
N GLY A 73 -0.59 -9.73 10.36
CA GLY A 73 -1.18 -10.12 9.07
C GLY A 73 -0.76 -11.53 8.62
N PRO A 74 -1.33 -12.05 7.52
CA PRO A 74 -0.95 -13.36 7.00
C PRO A 74 0.54 -13.40 6.61
N THR A 75 1.18 -14.54 6.85
CA THR A 75 2.57 -14.78 6.44
C THR A 75 2.60 -15.14 4.96
N ILE A 76 3.50 -14.50 4.21
CA ILE A 76 3.79 -14.83 2.80
C ILE A 76 5.05 -15.69 2.78
N GLU A 77 4.98 -16.85 2.13
CA GLU A 77 6.14 -17.70 1.87
C GLU A 77 6.39 -17.81 0.37
N ALA A 78 7.58 -17.40 -0.06
CA ALA A 78 8.04 -17.47 -1.44
C ALA A 78 9.54 -17.79 -1.48
N ARG A 79 10.05 -18.23 -2.63
CA ARG A 79 11.47 -18.50 -2.85
C ARG A 79 12.08 -17.41 -3.73
N VAL A 80 13.39 -17.21 -3.60
CA VAL A 80 14.13 -16.31 -4.50
C VAL A 80 13.90 -16.74 -5.96
N GLY A 81 13.45 -15.79 -6.77
CA GLY A 81 13.12 -15.97 -8.19
C GLY A 81 11.65 -16.31 -8.47
N ASP A 82 10.84 -16.59 -7.44
CA ASP A 82 9.38 -16.56 -7.59
C ASP A 82 8.91 -15.13 -7.85
N VAL A 83 7.76 -15.00 -8.50
CA VAL A 83 7.04 -13.73 -8.59
C VAL A 83 5.96 -13.69 -7.53
N LEU A 84 5.88 -12.63 -6.74
CA LEU A 84 4.83 -12.43 -5.74
C LEU A 84 3.72 -11.55 -6.33
N GLU A 85 2.56 -12.15 -6.62
CA GLU A 85 1.37 -11.41 -7.06
C GLU A 85 0.49 -11.07 -5.85
N VAL A 86 0.36 -9.80 -5.49
CA VAL A 86 -0.47 -9.35 -4.36
C VAL A 86 -1.66 -8.56 -4.86
N ARG A 87 -2.85 -9.04 -4.53
CA ARG A 87 -4.11 -8.35 -4.79
C ARG A 87 -4.52 -7.60 -3.54
N PHE A 88 -4.40 -6.28 -3.59
CA PHE A 88 -4.67 -5.44 -2.44
C PHE A 88 -6.04 -4.80 -2.51
N THR A 89 -6.85 -5.00 -1.46
CA THR A 89 -8.14 -4.34 -1.27
C THR A 89 -8.08 -3.48 -0.01
N ASN A 90 -8.38 -2.20 -0.13
CA ASN A 90 -8.52 -1.31 1.02
C ASN A 90 -10.00 -1.15 1.41
N ARG A 91 -10.41 -1.66 2.56
CA ARG A 91 -11.73 -1.44 3.18
C ARG A 91 -11.67 -0.52 4.41
N LEU A 92 -10.56 0.18 4.61
CA LEU A 92 -10.47 1.21 5.64
C LEU A 92 -11.19 2.47 5.18
N ALA A 93 -11.48 3.37 6.13
CA ALA A 93 -12.10 4.66 5.82
C ALA A 93 -11.13 5.64 5.14
N GLU A 94 -9.84 5.36 5.14
CA GLU A 94 -8.80 6.24 4.60
C GLU A 94 -7.95 5.55 3.52
N PRO A 95 -7.37 6.32 2.57
CA PRO A 95 -6.40 5.78 1.63
C PRO A 95 -5.20 5.19 2.36
N THR A 96 -4.70 4.05 1.87
CA THR A 96 -3.60 3.34 2.53
C THR A 96 -2.64 2.73 1.53
N THR A 97 -1.43 2.41 1.97
CA THR A 97 -0.38 1.77 1.16
C THR A 97 0.11 0.47 1.79
N LEU A 98 0.75 -0.37 0.99
CA LEU A 98 1.44 -1.57 1.42
C LEU A 98 2.90 -1.47 0.97
N HIS A 99 3.82 -1.22 1.90
CA HIS A 99 5.25 -1.07 1.60
C HIS A 99 6.03 -2.36 1.87
N TRP A 100 6.83 -2.78 0.89
CA TRP A 100 7.60 -4.01 0.92
C TRP A 100 8.97 -3.83 1.60
N HIS A 101 8.96 -3.78 2.93
CA HIS A 101 10.20 -3.58 3.68
C HIS A 101 11.21 -4.71 3.43
N GLY A 102 12.33 -4.37 2.81
CA GLY A 102 13.47 -5.28 2.60
C GLY A 102 13.44 -6.08 1.29
N LEU A 103 12.43 -5.91 0.44
CA LEU A 103 12.43 -6.49 -0.90
C LEU A 103 13.09 -5.54 -1.91
N ARG A 104 13.90 -6.10 -2.80
CA ARG A 104 14.48 -5.36 -3.93
C ARG A 104 13.54 -5.49 -5.13
N ILE A 105 12.72 -4.48 -5.34
CA ILE A 105 11.67 -4.46 -6.37
C ILE A 105 11.72 -3.16 -7.19
N PRO A 106 11.11 -3.12 -8.40
CA PRO A 106 10.97 -1.88 -9.15
C PRO A 106 10.25 -0.80 -8.32
N ALA A 107 10.77 0.44 -8.39
CA ALA A 107 10.22 1.56 -7.63
C ALA A 107 8.70 1.75 -7.80
N PRO A 108 8.10 1.61 -9.00
CA PRO A 108 6.63 1.74 -9.16
C PRO A 108 5.80 0.67 -8.43
N MET A 109 6.40 -0.31 -7.76
CA MET A 109 5.73 -1.37 -7.01
C MET A 109 6.11 -1.40 -5.51
N ASP A 110 6.89 -0.41 -5.05
CA ASP A 110 7.43 -0.32 -3.69
C ASP A 110 6.39 -0.01 -2.60
N GLY A 111 5.29 0.65 -2.97
CA GLY A 111 4.21 1.02 -2.06
C GLY A 111 4.50 2.23 -1.17
N THR A 112 5.54 3.01 -1.47
CA THR A 112 5.73 4.32 -0.85
C THR A 112 4.90 5.37 -1.59
N ASP A 113 4.44 6.39 -0.86
CA ASP A 113 3.68 7.53 -1.40
C ASP A 113 4.48 8.35 -2.43
N MET A 114 5.81 8.24 -2.41
CA MET A 114 6.73 8.84 -3.36
C MET A 114 6.61 8.28 -4.78
N VAL A 115 6.15 7.03 -4.93
CA VAL A 115 6.22 6.27 -6.20
C VAL A 115 4.90 5.61 -6.58
N GLN A 116 3.96 5.48 -5.64
CA GLN A 116 2.63 4.94 -5.87
C GLN A 116 1.56 5.75 -5.14
N SER A 117 0.42 5.94 -5.81
CA SER A 117 -0.77 6.50 -5.16
C SER A 117 -1.33 5.52 -4.14
N PRO A 118 -1.73 5.99 -2.94
CA PRO A 118 -2.42 5.17 -1.96
C PRO A 118 -3.69 4.53 -2.54
N ALA A 119 -3.96 3.28 -2.18
CA ALA A 119 -5.19 2.61 -2.55
C ALA A 119 -6.37 3.30 -1.87
N ALA A 120 -7.32 3.80 -2.67
CA ALA A 120 -8.53 4.42 -2.14
C ALA A 120 -9.41 3.41 -1.39
N PRO A 121 -10.20 3.85 -0.40
CA PRO A 121 -11.25 3.03 0.19
C PRO A 121 -12.18 2.43 -0.87
N LYS A 122 -12.44 1.13 -0.75
CA LYS A 122 -13.45 0.43 -1.54
C LYS A 122 -14.75 0.39 -0.74
N ASN A 123 -15.70 1.23 -1.11
CA ASN A 123 -17.07 1.14 -0.58
C ASN A 123 -17.73 -0.17 -1.07
N ASP A 124 -18.64 -0.75 -0.28
CA ASP A 124 -19.34 -2.02 -0.57
C ASP A 124 -20.35 -1.95 -1.75
N ASP A 125 -20.13 -1.11 -2.76
CA ASP A 125 -20.95 -1.16 -3.98
C ASP A 125 -20.74 -2.52 -4.70
N PRO A 126 -21.81 -3.17 -5.19
CA PRO A 126 -21.70 -4.42 -5.94
C PRO A 126 -20.79 -4.22 -7.16
N PRO A 127 -20.18 -5.28 -7.72
CA PRO A 127 -19.23 -5.13 -8.81
C PRO A 127 -19.97 -4.58 -10.03
N ILE A 128 -19.87 -3.27 -10.25
CA ILE A 128 -20.12 -2.70 -11.56
C ILE A 128 -19.06 -3.35 -12.45
N LEU A 129 -19.53 -4.15 -13.40
CA LEU A 129 -18.73 -4.65 -14.50
C LEU A 129 -18.13 -3.44 -15.23
N SER A 130 -16.93 -3.02 -14.82
CA SER A 130 -15.89 -2.28 -15.55
C SER A 130 -15.00 -1.47 -14.59
N GLY A 131 -13.72 -1.87 -14.47
CA GLY A 131 -12.63 -0.90 -14.39
C GLY A 131 -12.36 -0.11 -13.10
N GLY A 132 -12.83 -0.54 -11.92
CA GLY A 132 -12.34 0.04 -10.65
C GLY A 132 -10.89 -0.37 -10.34
N PRO A 133 -10.07 0.45 -9.64
CA PRO A 133 -8.64 0.19 -9.45
C PRO A 133 -8.43 -1.06 -8.60
N ARG A 134 -8.09 -2.17 -9.23
CA ARG A 134 -7.37 -3.25 -8.59
C ARG A 134 -5.91 -2.85 -8.57
N CYS A 135 -5.34 -2.64 -7.39
CA CYS A 135 -3.90 -2.61 -7.23
C CYS A 135 -3.43 -4.06 -7.21
N GLU A 136 -3.14 -4.58 -8.39
CA GLU A 136 -2.47 -5.87 -8.56
C GLU A 136 -0.98 -5.56 -8.54
N TYR A 137 -0.28 -6.00 -7.51
CA TYR A 137 1.17 -5.99 -7.47
C TYR A 137 1.65 -7.33 -8.04
N SER A 138 2.69 -7.34 -8.86
CA SER A 138 3.38 -8.55 -9.31
C SER A 138 4.85 -8.24 -9.24
N LEU A 139 5.51 -8.80 -8.23
CA LEU A 139 6.89 -8.49 -7.84
C LEU A 139 7.83 -9.58 -8.32
#